data_AF-A0A960DY55-F1
#
_entry.id   AF-A0A960DY55-F1
#
_cell.length_a   1.000
_cell.length_b   1.000
_cell.length_c   1.000
_cell.angle_alpha   90.00
_cell.angle_beta   90.00
_cell.angle_gamma   90.00
#
_symmetry.space_group_name_H-M   'P 1'
#
loop_
_entity.id
_entity.type
_entity.pdbx_description
1 polymer ?
#
loop_
_entity_poly.entity_id
_entity_poly.type
_entity_poly.pdbx_seq_one_letter_code
_entity_poly.pdbx_strand_id
1 'polypeptide(L)'
;GERREAVEEPAKVMRIGSMIKQLLEEVRAAELDGPARDRLKAIYDTSVQEVGAALSEDLREELERVTIPFGGNDPTDAELRVAQAQLVGWLEGLFHGIQATLF
;
A
#
# COMPACT_ATOMS: atom_id res chain seq x y z
N GLY A 1 20.58 -0.43 -13.11
CA GLY A 1 20.45 -1.67 -13.88
C GLY A 1 19.46 -2.55 -13.15
N GLU A 2 18.50 -3.11 -13.89
CA GLU A 2 17.42 -4.03 -13.48
C GLU A 2 16.48 -3.53 -12.37
N ARG A 3 16.95 -3.13 -11.19
CA ARG A 3 16.07 -2.67 -10.09
C ARG A 3 15.48 -1.27 -10.26
N ARG A 4 16.12 -0.42 -11.06
CA ARG A 4 15.57 0.90 -11.43
C ARG A 4 14.41 0.77 -12.44
N GLU A 5 14.32 -0.38 -13.12
CA GLU A 5 13.20 -0.77 -13.99
C GLU A 5 12.09 -1.45 -13.19
N ALA A 6 12.32 -1.81 -11.92
CA ALA A 6 11.31 -2.45 -11.07
C ALA A 6 10.14 -1.51 -10.72
N VAL A 7 10.39 -0.19 -10.74
CA VAL A 7 9.35 0.83 -10.53
C VAL A 7 9.32 1.76 -11.72
N GLU A 8 8.27 1.63 -12.53
CA GLU A 8 8.08 2.40 -13.77
C GLU A 8 7.73 3.86 -13.48
N GLU A 9 6.92 4.11 -12.45
CA GLU A 9 6.55 5.46 -12.01
C GLU A 9 6.90 5.74 -10.53
N PRO A 10 8.18 5.98 -10.18
CA PRO A 10 8.61 6.14 -8.79
C PRO A 10 7.87 7.25 -8.04
N ALA A 11 7.64 8.39 -8.70
CA ALA A 11 6.92 9.51 -8.09
C ALA A 11 5.47 9.19 -7.75
N LYS A 12 4.79 8.38 -8.58
CA LYS A 12 3.42 7.93 -8.34
C LYS A 12 3.36 7.02 -7.13
N VAL A 13 4.25 6.03 -7.06
CA VAL A 13 4.33 5.09 -5.93
C VAL A 13 4.64 5.82 -4.62
N MET A 14 5.58 6.77 -4.61
CA MET A 14 5.90 7.57 -3.42
C MET A 14 4.71 8.40 -2.91
N ARG A 15 3.96 9.01 -3.84
CA ARG A 15 2.77 9.82 -3.50
C ARG A 15 1.68 8.95 -2.88
N ILE A 16 1.40 7.78 -3.47
CA ILE A 16 0.40 6.85 -2.95
C ILE A 16 0.84 6.27 -1.60
N GLY A 17 2.10 5.85 -1.47
CA GLY A 17 2.65 5.35 -0.21
C GLY A 17 2.53 6.37 0.93
N SER A 18 2.83 7.64 0.65
CA SER A 18 2.69 8.72 1.63
C SER A 18 1.23 8.96 2.04
N MET A 19 0.31 8.91 1.09
CA MET A 19 -1.14 9.01 1.36
C MET A 19 -1.60 7.88 2.29
N ILE A 20 -1.22 6.63 2.01
CA ILE A 20 -1.63 5.48 2.84
C ILE A 20 -1.03 5.56 4.23
N LYS A 21 0.22 6.02 4.36
CA LYS A 21 0.87 6.24 5.65
C LYS A 21 0.12 7.26 6.51
N GLN A 22 -0.32 8.37 5.92
CA GLN A 22 -1.15 9.37 6.62
C GLN A 22 -2.50 8.78 7.05
N LEU A 23 -3.17 8.02 6.18
CA LEU A 23 -4.44 7.37 6.54
C LEU A 23 -4.26 6.34 7.67
N LEU A 24 -3.15 5.59 7.68
CA LEU A 24 -2.81 4.68 8.77
C LEU A 24 -2.61 5.40 10.10
N GLU A 25 -2.00 6.59 10.08
CA GLU A 25 -1.86 7.44 11.26
C GLU A 25 -3.22 7.91 11.78
N GLU A 26 -4.13 8.31 10.90
CA GLU A 26 -5.51 8.69 11.26
C GLU A 26 -6.28 7.53 11.91
N VAL A 27 -6.22 6.33 11.34
CA VAL A 27 -6.90 5.13 11.91
C VAL A 27 -6.31 4.75 13.27
N ARG A 28 -5.05 5.12 13.55
CA ARG A 28 -4.44 4.91 14.88
C ARG A 28 -4.87 5.96 15.90
N ALA A 29 -5.27 7.14 15.45
CA ALA A 29 -5.57 8.29 16.29
C ALA A 29 -7.01 8.30 16.83
N ALA A 30 -7.96 7.71 16.11
CA ALA A 30 -9.37 7.69 16.49
C ALA A 30 -10.10 6.44 16.01
N GLU A 31 -11.20 6.11 16.68
CA GLU A 31 -12.15 5.09 16.23
C GLU A 31 -12.95 5.58 15.02
N LEU A 32 -13.19 4.68 14.07
CA LEU A 32 -13.93 5.01 12.85
C LEU A 32 -15.37 4.51 12.92
N ASP A 33 -16.28 5.28 12.30
CA ASP A 33 -17.62 4.81 12.01
C ASP A 33 -17.65 3.86 10.80
N GLY A 34 -18.78 3.17 10.60
CA GLY A 34 -18.96 2.25 9.47
C GLY A 34 -18.65 2.87 8.10
N PRO A 35 -19.27 4.02 7.75
CA PRO A 35 -19.00 4.70 6.49
C PRO A 35 -17.53 5.08 6.26
N ALA A 36 -16.80 5.51 7.30
CA ALA A 36 -15.38 5.79 7.19
C ALA A 36 -14.56 4.51 6.92
N ARG A 37 -14.92 3.38 7.53
CA ARG A 37 -14.27 2.09 7.27
C ARG A 37 -14.50 1.60 5.85
N ASP A 38 -15.71 1.71 5.33
CA ASP A 38 -16.03 1.35 3.94
C ASP A 38 -15.25 2.22 2.95
N ARG A 39 -15.15 3.52 3.24
CA ARG A 39 -14.35 4.44 2.43
C ARG A 39 -12.86 4.07 2.43
N LEU A 40 -12.31 3.72 3.59
CA LEU A 40 -10.90 3.32 3.68
C LEU A 40 -10.60 1.99 3.00
N LYS A 41 -11.53 1.03 3.03
CA LYS A 41 -11.44 -0.20 2.23
C LYS A 41 -11.32 0.13 0.74
N ALA A 42 -12.23 0.94 0.22
CA ALA A 42 -12.19 1.34 -1.19
C ALA A 42 -10.89 2.10 -1.56
N ILE A 43 -10.39 2.96 -0.67
CA ILE A 43 -9.11 3.65 -0.85
C ILE A 43 -7.95 2.65 -0.86
N TYR A 44 -7.93 1.68 0.05
CA TYR A 44 -6.90 0.64 0.07
C TYR A 44 -6.89 -0.17 -1.23
N ASP A 45 -8.04 -0.69 -1.63
CA ASP A 45 -8.18 -1.51 -2.84
C ASP A 45 -7.69 -0.73 -4.08
N THR A 46 -8.12 0.53 -4.22
CA THR A 46 -7.68 1.42 -5.31
C THR A 46 -6.17 1.67 -5.24
N SER A 47 -5.62 1.86 -4.04
CA SER A 47 -4.19 2.14 -3.88
C SER A 47 -3.32 0.95 -4.25
N VAL A 48 -3.73 -0.28 -3.93
CA VAL A 48 -3.03 -1.51 -4.35
C VAL A 48 -3.00 -1.60 -5.87
N GLN A 49 -4.13 -1.34 -6.54
CA GLN A 49 -4.21 -1.37 -8.01
C GLN A 49 -3.32 -0.29 -8.65
N GLU A 50 -3.37 0.95 -8.15
CA GLU A 50 -2.60 2.07 -8.68
C GLU A 50 -1.08 1.92 -8.46
N VAL A 51 -0.68 1.33 -7.33
CA VAL A 51 0.72 0.95 -7.07
C VAL A 51 1.13 -0.18 -8.01
N GLY A 52 0.34 -1.26 -8.08
CA GLY A 52 0.64 -2.42 -8.94
C GLY A 52 0.83 -2.04 -10.41
N ALA A 53 0.03 -1.10 -10.93
CA ALA A 53 0.14 -0.58 -12.29
C ALA A 53 1.41 0.26 -12.55
N ALA A 54 2.13 0.67 -11.50
CA ALA A 54 3.36 1.46 -11.58
C ALA A 54 4.63 0.63 -11.29
N LEU A 55 4.48 -0.68 -11.14
CA LEU A 55 5.55 -1.63 -10.84
C LEU A 55 5.80 -2.54 -12.05
N SER A 56 7.01 -3.10 -12.13
CA SER A 56 7.29 -4.20 -13.05
C SER A 56 6.39 -5.41 -12.75
N GLU A 57 6.25 -6.30 -13.73
CA GLU A 57 5.42 -7.51 -13.61
C GLU A 57 5.77 -8.33 -12.37
N ASP A 58 7.05 -8.63 -12.14
CA ASP A 58 7.51 -9.40 -10.97
C ASP A 58 7.08 -8.77 -9.63
N LEU A 59 7.21 -7.45 -9.48
CA LEU A 59 6.84 -6.76 -8.25
C LEU A 59 5.33 -6.60 -8.10
N ARG A 60 4.61 -6.45 -9.21
CA ARG A 60 3.15 -6.47 -9.22
C ARG A 60 2.63 -7.83 -8.75
N GLU A 61 3.17 -8.92 -9.27
CA GLU A 61 2.81 -10.27 -8.82
C GLU A 61 3.18 -10.51 -7.36
N GLU A 62 4.33 -9.99 -6.91
CA GLU A 62 4.71 -10.05 -5.50
C GLU A 62 3.69 -9.31 -4.63
N LEU A 63 3.33 -8.08 -5.00
CA LEU A 63 2.33 -7.29 -4.31
C LEU A 63 1.00 -8.05 -4.22
N GLU A 64 0.52 -8.60 -5.34
CA GLU A 64 -0.74 -9.38 -5.40
C GLU A 64 -0.70 -10.62 -4.50
N ARG A 65 0.45 -11.30 -4.38
CA ARG A 65 0.60 -12.47 -3.49
C ARG A 65 0.57 -12.10 -2.01
N VAL A 66 1.09 -10.94 -1.64
CA VAL A 66 1.18 -10.54 -0.23
C VAL A 66 -0.05 -9.78 0.24
N THR A 67 -0.74 -9.04 -0.63
CA THR A 67 -1.97 -8.33 -0.28
C THR A 67 -3.15 -9.28 -0.25
N ILE A 68 -3.87 -9.31 0.88
CA ILE A 68 -5.06 -10.15 1.07
C ILE A 68 -6.28 -9.24 0.96
N PRO A 69 -7.22 -9.48 0.03
CA PRO A 69 -8.44 -8.70 -0.07
C PRO A 69 -9.29 -8.77 1.20
N PHE A 70 -9.93 -7.66 1.56
CA PHE A 70 -10.93 -7.67 2.62
C PHE A 70 -12.10 -8.58 2.24
N GLY A 71 -12.65 -9.31 3.23
CA GLY A 71 -13.84 -10.12 3.04
C GLY A 71 -15.09 -9.31 2.67
N GLY A 72 -16.20 -10.01 2.39
CA GLY A 72 -17.49 -9.41 2.03
C GLY A 72 -18.23 -8.68 3.17
N ASN A 73 -17.67 -8.63 4.37
CA ASN A 73 -18.22 -7.90 5.51
C ASN A 73 -17.53 -6.53 5.68
N ASP A 74 -18.12 -5.66 6.49
CA ASP A 74 -17.53 -4.37 6.90
C ASP A 74 -16.21 -4.64 7.63
N PRO A 75 -15.07 -4.08 7.17
CA PRO A 75 -13.81 -4.28 7.86
C PRO A 75 -13.83 -3.55 9.21
N THR A 76 -13.08 -4.08 10.16
CA THR A 76 -12.80 -3.45 11.45
C THR A 76 -11.63 -2.45 11.35
N ASP A 77 -11.53 -1.52 12.29
CA ASP A 77 -10.37 -0.62 12.41
C ASP A 77 -9.05 -1.39 12.55
N ALA A 78 -9.09 -2.57 13.15
CA ALA A 78 -7.93 -3.44 13.27
C ALA A 78 -7.51 -4.01 11.90
N GLU A 79 -8.46 -4.52 11.12
CA GLU A 79 -8.18 -5.04 9.77
C GLU A 79 -7.64 -3.95 8.85
N LEU A 80 -8.23 -2.75 8.88
CA LEU A 80 -7.75 -1.60 8.11
C LEU A 80 -6.31 -1.21 8.48
N ARG A 81 -5.99 -1.14 9.79
CA ARG A 81 -4.63 -0.84 10.26
C ARG A 81 -3.63 -1.88 9.80
N VAL A 82 -3.98 -3.16 9.88
CA VAL A 82 -3.08 -4.25 9.46
C VAL A 82 -2.82 -4.19 7.96
N ALA A 83 -3.86 -4.08 7.15
CA ALA A 83 -3.74 -4.01 5.69
C ALA A 83 -2.92 -2.80 5.24
N GLN A 84 -3.20 -1.61 5.79
CA GLN A 84 -2.45 -0.39 5.46
C GLN A 84 -0.99 -0.46 5.96
N ALA A 85 -0.75 -0.98 7.17
CA ALA A 85 0.61 -1.14 7.69
C ALA A 85 1.44 -2.12 6.86
N GLN A 86 0.83 -3.20 6.38
CA GLN A 86 1.47 -4.14 5.44
C GLN A 86 1.93 -3.41 4.18
N LEU A 87 1.04 -2.65 3.55
CA LEU A 87 1.34 -1.94 2.30
C LEU A 87 2.42 -0.85 2.51
N VAL A 88 2.32 -0.07 3.59
CA VAL A 88 3.35 0.92 3.93
C VAL A 88 4.71 0.26 4.15
N GLY A 89 4.77 -0.82 4.94
CA GLY A 89 6.02 -1.53 5.23
C GLY A 89 6.64 -2.15 3.98
N TRP A 90 5.84 -2.74 3.11
CA TRP A 90 6.30 -3.29 1.83
C TRP A 90 6.88 -2.19 0.92
N LEU A 91 6.19 -1.06 0.80
CA LEU A 91 6.67 0.10 0.02
C LEU A 91 7.96 0.70 0.57
N GLU A 92 8.06 0.87 1.89
CA GLU A 92 9.29 1.35 2.54
C GLU A 92 10.46 0.38 2.29
N GLY A 93 10.22 -0.93 2.40
CA GLY A 93 11.21 -1.97 2.08
C GLY A 93 11.68 -1.94 0.63
N LEU A 94 10.76 -1.76 -0.32
CA LEU A 94 11.06 -1.62 -1.74
C LEU A 94 12.00 -0.43 -2.00
N PHE A 95 11.68 0.76 -1.47
CA PHE A 95 12.50 1.94 -1.67
C PHE A 95 13.87 1.86 -0.98
N HIS A 96 13.92 1.32 0.24
CA HIS A 96 15.20 1.08 0.91
C HIS A 96 16.08 0.10 0.12
N GLY A 97 15.49 -0.97 -0.43
CA GLY A 97 16.20 -1.95 -1.26
C GLY A 97 16.74 -1.35 -2.56
N ILE A 98 15.99 -0.45 -3.21
CA ILE A 98 16.46 0.28 -4.39
C ILE A 98 17.64 1.19 -4.01
N GLN A 99 17.50 1.99 -2.94
CA GLN A 99 18.54 2.90 -2.48
C GLN A 99 19.83 2.16 -2.10
N ALA A 100 19.74 1.05 -1.37
CA ALA A 100 20.89 0.25 -0.93
C ALA A 100 21.73 -0.33 -2.08
N THR A 101 21.20 -0.35 -3.31
CA THR A 101 21.92 -0.84 -4.50
C THR A 101 22.48 0.27 -5.38
N LEU A 102 22.15 1.53 -5.07
CA LEU A 102 22.67 2.71 -5.76
C LEU A 102 23.90 3.30 -5.04
N PHE A 103 24.18 2.84 -3.82
CA PHE A 103 25.35 3.19 -3.02
C PHE A 103 26.34 2.02 -2.97
#